data_AF-A0A7S1FB53-F1
#
_entry.id   AF-A0A7S1FB53-F1
#
_cell.length_a   1.000
_cell.length_b   1.000
_cell.length_c   1.000
_cell.angle_alpha   90.00
_cell.angle_beta   90.00
_cell.angle_gamma   90.00
#
_symmetry.space_group_name_H-M   'P 1'
#
loop_
_entity.id
_entity.type
_entity.pdbx_description
1 polymer ?
#
loop_
_entity_poly.entity_id
_entity_poly.type
_entity_poly.pdbx_seq_one_letter_code
_entity_poly.pdbx_strand_id
1 'polypeptide(L)'
;RFRAACMWRPSGEVTQETIDAALNPNLNANPYLNDRYRWVAYNNNPPVAPPVLDAGRLMEGCTARAAMGGIGGGVMGILMGGFFHTMQPMNIDTTLSTWDQIRQSYKGFGEACRRMSRNFAKLGVLYASVDCFLERERAAKDIPNSMYAGCVTGGILAFQSGPQAMALGCGGFALFSGIIE
;
A
#
# COMPACT_ATOMS: atom_id res chain seq x y z
N ARG A 1 0.01 25.87 12.13
CA ARG A 1 1.14 25.98 11.19
C ARG A 1 2.11 24.82 11.47
N PHE A 2 1.85 23.65 10.89
CA PHE A 2 2.74 22.49 10.99
C PHE A 2 3.91 22.68 10.02
N ARG A 3 5.04 23.16 10.51
CA ARG A 3 6.34 22.90 9.86
C ARG A 3 6.71 21.47 10.21
N ALA A 4 6.24 20.50 9.43
CA ALA A 4 6.88 19.20 9.40
C ALA A 4 8.27 19.40 8.80
N ALA A 5 9.28 19.29 9.66
CA ALA A 5 10.65 19.18 9.23
C ALA A 5 10.74 17.93 8.35
N CYS A 6 10.64 18.12 7.03
CA CYS A 6 11.15 17.19 6.05
C CYS A 6 12.66 17.08 6.31
N MET A 7 13.05 16.10 7.11
CA MET A 7 14.41 15.61 7.14
C MET A 7 14.58 14.72 5.90
N TRP A 8 14.46 15.33 4.73
CA TRP A 8 14.77 14.73 3.44
C TRP A 8 16.25 15.02 3.21
N ARG A 9 17.10 14.04 3.56
CA ARG A 9 18.52 14.09 3.20
C ARG A 9 18.60 13.97 1.67
N PRO A 10 19.25 14.89 0.95
CA PRO A 10 19.43 14.76 -0.49
C PRO A 10 20.54 13.73 -0.70
N SER A 11 20.18 12.45 -0.84
CA SER A 11 21.12 11.42 -1.27
C SER A 11 21.29 11.52 -2.77
N GLY A 12 22.10 12.49 -3.19
CA GLY A 12 22.70 12.54 -4.52
C GLY A 12 23.83 11.52 -4.69
N GLU A 13 23.60 10.26 -4.34
CA GLU A 13 24.52 9.17 -4.68
C GLU A 13 23.83 8.27 -5.70
N VAL A 14 24.24 8.47 -6.96
CA VAL A 14 24.00 7.56 -8.07
C VAL A 14 24.79 6.30 -7.76
N THR A 15 24.13 5.25 -7.27
CA THR A 15 24.76 3.92 -7.15
C THR A 15 24.97 3.36 -8.55
N GLN A 16 26.18 2.88 -8.83
CA GLN A 16 26.63 2.36 -10.13
C GLN A 16 25.66 1.32 -10.72
N GLU A 17 24.93 0.59 -9.87
CA GLU A 17 23.92 -0.41 -10.23
C GLU A 17 22.73 0.17 -11.02
N THR A 18 22.35 1.43 -10.79
CA THR A 18 21.26 2.09 -11.53
C THR A 18 21.65 2.48 -12.97
N ILE A 19 22.94 2.73 -13.21
CA ILE A 19 23.48 3.02 -14.55
C ILE A 19 23.60 1.73 -15.36
N ASP A 20 24.06 0.66 -14.72
CA ASP A 20 24.26 -0.64 -15.37
C ASP A 20 22.93 -1.34 -15.73
N ALA A 21 21.86 -1.10 -14.94
CA ALA A 21 20.50 -1.57 -15.25
C ALA A 21 19.84 -0.80 -16.42
N ALA A 22 20.18 0.47 -16.63
CA ALA A 22 19.66 1.27 -17.74
C ALA A 22 20.32 0.97 -19.09
N LEU A 23 21.51 0.34 -19.08
CA LEU A 23 22.30 0.01 -20.26
C LEU A 23 22.10 -1.44 -20.77
N ASN A 24 21.42 -2.31 -20.01
CA ASN A 24 21.22 -3.70 -20.41
C ASN A 24 19.81 -3.91 -21.03
N PRO A 25 19.70 -4.16 -22.35
CA PRO A 25 18.42 -4.37 -23.02
C PRO A 25 17.71 -5.69 -22.62
N ASN A 26 18.34 -6.54 -21.80
CA ASN A 26 17.80 -7.84 -21.39
C ASN A 26 17.55 -7.99 -19.88
N LEU A 27 17.57 -6.89 -19.11
CA LEU A 27 17.22 -6.92 -17.69
C LEU A 27 16.14 -5.89 -17.37
N ASN A 28 14.96 -6.38 -16.99
CA ASN A 28 13.90 -5.71 -16.23
C ASN A 28 14.10 -4.20 -16.03
N ALA A 29 13.76 -3.40 -17.04
CA ALA A 29 13.82 -1.95 -16.93
C ALA A 29 12.91 -1.52 -15.77
N ASN A 30 13.48 -0.89 -14.73
CA ASN A 30 12.70 -0.37 -13.61
C ASN A 30 11.66 0.63 -14.14
N PRO A 31 10.36 0.32 -14.09
CA PRO A 31 9.32 1.08 -14.79
C PRO A 31 9.03 2.46 -14.16
N TYR A 32 9.71 2.77 -13.06
CA TYR A 32 9.59 3.99 -12.26
C TYR A 32 10.66 5.05 -12.56
N LEU A 33 11.45 4.86 -13.64
CA LEU A 33 12.39 5.88 -14.11
C LEU A 33 11.67 7.21 -14.39
N ASN A 34 12.19 8.28 -13.78
CA ASN A 34 11.70 9.65 -13.92
C ASN A 34 11.72 10.09 -15.41
N ASP A 35 10.84 11.01 -15.84
CA ASP A 35 10.75 11.43 -17.26
C ASP A 35 12.10 11.93 -17.82
N ARG A 36 12.96 12.46 -16.94
CA ARG A 36 14.35 12.84 -17.25
C ARG A 36 15.22 11.68 -17.72
N TYR A 37 15.11 10.49 -17.13
CA TYR A 37 15.89 9.31 -17.49
C TYR A 37 15.27 8.54 -18.67
N ARG A 38 13.95 8.66 -18.84
CA ARG A 38 13.25 8.11 -20.01
C ARG A 38 13.68 8.79 -21.32
N TRP A 39 13.98 10.09 -21.28
CA TRP A 39 14.47 10.83 -22.45
C TRP A 39 15.86 10.37 -22.91
N VAL A 40 16.72 9.95 -21.96
CA VAL A 40 18.04 9.36 -22.26
C VAL A 40 17.90 7.97 -22.92
N ALA A 41 16.92 7.17 -22.49
CA ALA A 41 16.63 5.88 -23.12
C ALA A 41 15.97 6.02 -24.52
N TYR A 42 15.07 6.99 -24.69
CA TYR A 42 14.39 7.24 -25.97
C TYR A 42 15.35 7.77 -27.04
N ASN A 43 16.33 8.62 -26.68
CA ASN A 43 17.32 9.10 -27.65
C ASN A 43 18.22 8.01 -28.24
N ASN A 44 18.31 6.86 -27.59
CA ASN A 44 19.15 5.74 -28.02
C ASN A 44 18.35 4.61 -28.70
N ASN A 45 17.02 4.69 -28.79
CA ASN A 45 16.16 3.70 -29.47
C ASN A 45 15.15 4.38 -30.44
N PRO A 46 15.08 3.98 -31.72
CA PRO A 46 14.22 4.61 -32.74
C PRO A 46 12.70 4.34 -32.50
N PRO A 47 11.77 5.00 -33.23
CA PRO A 47 10.48 5.45 -32.72
C PRO A 47 9.50 4.33 -32.37
N VAL A 48 8.80 4.56 -31.27
CA VAL A 48 7.81 3.68 -30.63
C VAL A 48 6.61 3.39 -31.56
N ALA A 49 6.36 2.11 -31.80
CA ALA A 49 5.14 1.57 -32.43
C ALA A 49 3.87 2.06 -31.69
N PRO A 50 2.68 2.10 -32.34
CA PRO A 50 1.45 2.66 -31.75
C PRO A 50 1.17 2.07 -30.36
N PRO A 51 0.47 2.81 -29.46
CA PRO A 51 0.25 2.39 -28.10
C PRO A 51 -0.55 1.08 -28.06
N VAL A 52 0.14 -0.04 -28.10
CA VAL A 52 -0.40 -1.34 -27.71
C VAL A 52 -0.70 -1.23 -26.22
N LEU A 53 -1.92 -1.61 -25.84
CA LEU A 53 -2.35 -1.64 -24.44
C LEU A 53 -1.56 -2.76 -23.74
N ASP A 54 -0.34 -2.45 -23.36
CA ASP A 54 0.56 -3.40 -22.74
C ASP A 54 0.08 -3.63 -21.30
N ALA A 55 -0.52 -4.80 -21.05
CA ALA A 55 -1.14 -5.14 -19.77
C ALA A 55 -0.13 -5.04 -18.61
N GLY A 56 1.16 -5.25 -18.87
CA GLY A 56 2.24 -5.02 -17.91
C GLY A 56 2.26 -3.58 -17.41
N ARG A 57 2.23 -2.60 -18.33
CA ARG A 57 2.25 -1.17 -17.98
C ARG A 57 0.99 -0.70 -17.26
N LEU A 58 -0.16 -1.34 -17.52
CA LEU A 58 -1.40 -1.06 -16.81
C LEU A 58 -1.31 -1.53 -15.35
N MET A 59 -0.75 -2.72 -15.11
CA MET A 59 -0.57 -3.28 -13.77
C MET A 59 0.59 -2.65 -12.98
N GLU A 60 1.54 -2.03 -13.67
CA GLU A 60 2.66 -1.28 -13.09
C GLU A 60 2.24 0.12 -12.57
N GLY A 61 1.07 0.60 -12.98
CA GLY A 61 0.54 1.87 -12.51
C GLY A 61 0.28 1.90 -11.01
N CYS A 62 0.51 3.05 -10.37
CA CYS A 62 0.23 3.22 -8.94
C CYS A 62 -1.25 2.95 -8.60
N THR A 63 -2.16 3.23 -9.53
CA THR A 63 -3.59 2.95 -9.38
C THR A 63 -3.90 1.46 -9.38
N ALA A 64 -3.25 0.69 -10.25
CA ALA A 64 -3.43 -0.76 -10.33
C ALA A 64 -2.82 -1.46 -9.11
N ARG A 65 -1.61 -1.08 -8.69
CA ARG A 65 -1.00 -1.58 -7.44
C ARG A 65 -1.86 -1.24 -6.22
N ALA A 66 -2.35 0.00 -6.13
CA ALA A 66 -3.26 0.41 -5.06
C ALA A 66 -4.57 -0.38 -5.08
N ALA A 67 -5.16 -0.64 -6.26
CA ALA A 67 -6.37 -1.44 -6.40
C ALA A 67 -6.13 -2.90 -5.96
N MET A 68 -5.04 -3.53 -6.40
CA MET A 68 -4.69 -4.89 -5.99
C MET A 68 -4.44 -4.98 -4.48
N GLY A 69 -3.72 -4.02 -3.90
CA GLY A 69 -3.52 -3.95 -2.45
C GLY A 69 -4.83 -3.72 -1.68
N GLY A 70 -5.73 -2.90 -2.21
CA GLY A 70 -7.05 -2.67 -1.64
C GLY A 70 -7.95 -3.90 -1.68
N ILE A 71 -7.95 -4.64 -2.79
CA ILE A 71 -8.70 -5.90 -2.94
C ILE A 71 -8.13 -6.95 -2.00
N GLY A 72 -6.80 -7.13 -1.97
CA GLY A 72 -6.13 -8.06 -1.07
C GLY A 72 -6.43 -7.79 0.41
N GLY A 73 -6.32 -6.51 0.82
CA GLY A 73 -6.70 -6.08 2.16
C GLY A 73 -8.20 -6.27 2.45
N GLY A 74 -9.06 -5.98 1.47
CA GLY A 74 -10.50 -6.17 1.57
C GLY A 74 -10.91 -7.62 1.82
N VAL A 75 -10.33 -8.56 1.06
CA VAL A 75 -10.55 -10.01 1.21
C VAL A 75 -10.05 -10.49 2.57
N MET A 76 -8.83 -10.13 2.95
CA MET A 76 -8.28 -10.48 4.26
C MET A 76 -9.14 -9.92 5.41
N GLY A 77 -9.66 -8.70 5.26
CA GLY A 77 -10.55 -8.09 6.25
C GLY A 77 -11.92 -8.75 6.36
N ILE A 78 -12.44 -9.35 5.29
CA ILE A 78 -13.67 -10.18 5.36
C ILE A 78 -13.40 -11.46 6.14
N LEU A 79 -12.29 -12.14 5.84
CA LEU A 79 -11.90 -13.39 6.52
C LEU A 79 -11.67 -13.15 8.02
N MET A 80 -10.87 -12.15 8.36
CA MET A 80 -10.63 -11.76 9.76
C MET A 80 -11.90 -11.28 10.45
N GLY A 81 -12.70 -10.43 9.78
CA GLY A 81 -13.96 -9.91 10.34
C GLY A 81 -14.97 -11.01 10.64
N GLY A 82 -15.08 -12.01 9.76
CA GLY A 82 -15.97 -13.15 9.97
C GLY A 82 -15.51 -14.03 11.12
N PHE A 83 -14.21 -14.31 11.20
CA PHE A 83 -13.65 -15.10 12.29
C PHE A 83 -13.84 -14.43 13.66
N PHE A 84 -13.56 -13.13 13.77
CA PHE A 84 -13.75 -12.41 15.03
C PHE A 84 -15.21 -12.33 15.46
N HIS A 85 -16.16 -12.22 14.51
CA HIS A 85 -17.59 -12.24 14.84
C HIS A 85 -18.02 -13.60 15.41
N THR A 86 -17.47 -14.71 14.92
CA THR A 86 -17.77 -16.05 15.47
C THR A 86 -17.21 -16.30 16.87
N MET A 87 -16.17 -15.56 17.26
CA MET A 87 -15.56 -15.64 18.59
C MET A 87 -16.24 -14.74 19.64
N GLN A 88 -17.13 -13.83 19.21
CA GLN A 88 -17.83 -12.95 20.14
C GLN A 88 -18.97 -13.70 20.83
N PRO A 89 -19.09 -13.63 22.18
CA PRO A 89 -20.22 -14.22 22.87
C PRO A 89 -21.49 -13.49 22.46
N MET A 90 -22.39 -14.22 21.79
CA MET A 90 -23.70 -13.73 21.39
C MET A 90 -24.55 -13.53 22.65
N ASN A 91 -24.92 -12.30 22.98
CA ASN A 91 -25.89 -12.03 24.04
C ASN A 91 -27.29 -12.35 23.49
N ILE A 92 -27.77 -13.56 23.77
CA ILE A 92 -29.07 -14.07 23.34
C ILE A 92 -30.15 -13.53 24.27
N ASP A 93 -30.91 -12.57 23.77
CA ASP A 93 -32.10 -12.05 24.43
C ASP A 93 -33.22 -13.10 24.33
N THR A 94 -33.49 -13.80 25.44
CA THR A 94 -34.48 -14.90 25.54
C THR A 94 -35.93 -14.45 25.34
N THR A 95 -36.15 -13.15 25.17
CA THR A 95 -37.44 -12.53 24.89
C THR A 95 -37.82 -12.54 23.40
N LEU A 96 -36.88 -12.85 22.49
CA LEU A 96 -37.11 -12.91 21.04
C LEU A 96 -37.05 -14.34 20.48
N SER A 97 -37.79 -14.56 19.38
CA SER A 97 -37.79 -15.80 18.60
C SER A 97 -36.39 -16.17 18.11
N THR A 98 -36.04 -17.45 18.14
CA THR A 98 -34.76 -18.00 17.67
C THR A 98 -34.45 -17.60 16.22
N TRP A 99 -35.47 -17.45 15.37
CA TRP A 99 -35.31 -16.99 13.99
C TRP A 99 -34.87 -15.52 13.88
N ASP A 100 -35.36 -14.66 14.76
CA ASP A 100 -35.00 -13.25 14.76
C ASP A 100 -33.59 -13.05 15.33
N GLN A 101 -33.19 -13.83 16.33
CA GLN A 101 -31.81 -13.87 16.83
C GLN A 101 -30.82 -14.28 15.73
N ILE A 102 -31.13 -15.32 14.94
CA ILE A 102 -30.30 -15.75 13.82
C ILE A 102 -30.21 -14.63 12.77
N ARG A 103 -31.33 -14.00 12.40
CA ARG A 103 -31.32 -12.85 11.48
C ARG A 103 -30.47 -11.69 11.98
N GLN A 104 -30.56 -11.36 13.27
CA GLN A 104 -29.79 -10.29 13.88
C GLN A 104 -28.29 -10.61 13.89
N SER A 105 -27.93 -11.87 14.17
CA SER A 105 -26.57 -12.38 14.13
C SER A 105 -25.96 -12.27 12.73
N TYR A 106 -26.71 -12.66 11.69
CA TYR A 106 -26.26 -12.56 10.30
C TYR A 106 -26.10 -11.10 9.84
N LYS A 107 -27.00 -10.19 10.27
CA LYS A 107 -26.85 -8.76 10.01
C LYS A 107 -25.60 -8.20 10.69
N GLY A 108 -25.38 -8.53 11.96
CA GLY A 108 -24.18 -8.13 12.70
C GLY A 108 -22.88 -8.67 12.08
N PHE A 109 -22.89 -9.92 11.60
CA PHE A 109 -21.76 -10.53 10.89
C PHE A 109 -21.40 -9.74 9.63
N GLY A 110 -22.40 -9.37 8.83
CA GLY A 110 -22.21 -8.57 7.62
C GLY A 110 -21.65 -7.18 7.93
N GLU A 111 -22.15 -6.52 8.96
CA GLU A 111 -21.66 -5.21 9.40
C GLU A 111 -20.22 -5.28 9.93
N ALA A 112 -19.88 -6.31 10.71
CA ALA A 112 -18.54 -6.56 11.22
C ALA A 112 -17.55 -6.80 10.08
N CYS A 113 -17.87 -7.71 9.15
CA CYS A 113 -17.05 -7.96 7.95
C CYS A 113 -16.87 -6.69 7.12
N ARG A 114 -17.95 -5.93 6.89
CA ARG A 114 -17.92 -4.70 6.08
C ARG A 114 -17.12 -3.58 6.75
N ARG A 115 -17.17 -3.46 8.08
CA ARG A 115 -16.35 -2.49 8.82
C ARG A 115 -14.88 -2.88 8.76
N MET A 116 -14.56 -4.16 8.96
CA MET A 116 -13.18 -4.62 9.00
C MET A 116 -12.52 -4.58 7.61
N SER A 117 -13.22 -5.08 6.58
CA SER A 117 -12.80 -5.01 5.19
C SER A 117 -12.50 -3.58 4.73
N ARG A 118 -13.34 -2.59 5.09
CA ARG A 118 -13.10 -1.17 4.76
C ARG A 118 -11.81 -0.62 5.38
N ASN A 119 -11.46 -1.04 6.59
CA ASN A 119 -10.23 -0.59 7.23
C ASN A 119 -9.01 -1.23 6.56
N PHE A 120 -9.00 -2.54 6.35
CA PHE A 120 -7.88 -3.22 5.69
C PHE A 120 -7.70 -2.83 4.22
N ALA A 121 -8.80 -2.58 3.49
CA ALA A 121 -8.72 -2.05 2.13
C ALA A 121 -8.06 -0.66 2.12
N LYS A 122 -8.40 0.22 3.08
CA LYS A 122 -7.73 1.53 3.22
C LYS A 122 -6.25 1.37 3.51
N LEU A 123 -5.86 0.44 4.39
CA LEU A 123 -4.45 0.14 4.67
C LEU A 123 -3.71 -0.27 3.41
N GLY A 124 -4.26 -1.22 2.65
CA GLY A 124 -3.65 -1.74 1.42
C GLY A 124 -3.52 -0.69 0.30
N VAL A 125 -4.55 0.13 0.11
CA VAL A 125 -4.53 1.24 -0.87
C VAL A 125 -3.49 2.29 -0.48
N LEU A 126 -3.48 2.71 0.80
CA LEU A 126 -2.53 3.71 1.28
C LEU A 126 -1.09 3.23 1.19
N TYR A 127 -0.82 1.99 1.61
CA TYR A 127 0.52 1.41 1.52
C TYR A 127 1.04 1.37 0.08
N ALA A 128 0.28 0.73 -0.82
CA ALA A 128 0.71 0.57 -2.21
C ALA A 128 0.79 1.90 -2.98
N SER A 129 -0.04 2.89 -2.64
CA SER A 129 0.05 4.22 -3.24
C SER A 129 1.32 4.95 -2.79
N VAL A 130 1.59 5.02 -1.49
CA VAL A 130 2.78 5.71 -0.95
C VAL A 130 4.06 5.04 -1.43
N ASP A 131 4.10 3.71 -1.44
CA ASP A 131 5.25 2.95 -1.94
C ASP A 131 5.53 3.28 -3.42
N CYS A 132 4.50 3.27 -4.27
CA CYS A 132 4.63 3.63 -5.68
C CYS A 132 5.04 5.10 -5.90
N PHE A 133 4.58 6.03 -5.05
CA PHE A 133 5.02 7.43 -5.11
C PHE A 133 6.52 7.57 -4.76
N LEU A 134 6.99 6.83 -3.77
CA LEU A 134 8.40 6.85 -3.37
C LEU A 134 9.31 6.18 -4.40
N GLU A 135 8.87 5.04 -4.96
CA GLU A 135 9.57 4.38 -6.08
C GLU A 135 9.69 5.31 -7.30
N ARG A 136 8.66 6.12 -7.61
CA ARG A 136 8.71 7.11 -8.71
C ARG A 136 9.68 8.25 -8.46
N GLU A 137 9.79 8.71 -7.22
CA GLU A 137 10.68 9.82 -6.89
C GLU A 137 12.16 9.39 -6.91
N ARG A 138 12.46 8.17 -6.43
CA ARG A 138 13.84 7.65 -6.33
C ARG A 138 14.28 6.73 -7.48
N ALA A 139 13.35 6.24 -8.29
CA ALA A 139 13.58 5.23 -9.34
C ALA A 139 14.27 3.94 -8.86
N ALA A 140 14.25 3.66 -7.56
CA ALA A 140 14.87 2.51 -6.91
C ALA A 140 13.90 1.90 -5.88
N LYS A 141 13.98 0.57 -5.72
CA LYS A 141 13.19 -0.20 -4.78
C LYS A 141 14.13 -0.88 -3.79
N ASP A 142 14.32 -0.23 -2.64
CA ASP A 142 15.22 -0.69 -1.59
C ASP A 142 14.49 -0.78 -0.23
N ILE A 143 15.03 -1.61 0.66
CA ILE A 143 14.59 -1.81 2.06
C ILE A 143 14.24 -0.51 2.81
N PRO A 144 15.09 0.55 2.82
CA PRO A 144 14.72 1.78 3.52
C PRO A 144 13.51 2.48 2.89
N ASN A 145 13.29 2.35 1.59
CA ASN A 145 12.18 2.99 0.89
C ASN A 145 10.84 2.41 1.34
N SER A 146 10.76 1.10 1.50
CA SER A 146 9.56 0.42 2.03
C SER A 146 9.35 0.70 3.52
N MET A 147 10.41 0.85 4.31
CA MET A 147 10.29 1.32 5.70
C MET A 147 9.74 2.75 5.81
N TYR A 148 10.17 3.67 4.92
CA TYR A 148 9.61 5.02 4.86
C TYR A 148 8.14 4.98 4.42
N ALA A 149 7.78 4.16 3.43
CA ALA A 149 6.40 3.97 3.04
C ALA A 149 5.54 3.47 4.22
N GLY A 150 6.04 2.47 4.96
CA GLY A 150 5.43 1.97 6.19
C GLY A 150 5.25 3.05 7.25
N CYS A 151 6.28 3.85 7.54
CA CYS A 151 6.18 4.93 8.50
C CYS A 151 5.15 6.00 8.09
N VAL A 152 5.17 6.45 6.84
CA VAL A 152 4.25 7.48 6.32
C VAL A 152 2.82 6.97 6.37
N THR A 153 2.58 5.74 5.94
CA THR A 153 1.23 5.14 5.96
C THR A 153 0.72 4.96 7.39
N GLY A 154 1.54 4.43 8.30
CA GLY A 154 1.24 4.32 9.73
C GLY A 154 0.95 5.67 10.39
N GLY A 155 1.71 6.71 10.01
CA GLY A 155 1.48 8.08 10.45
C GLY A 155 0.15 8.66 9.97
N ILE A 156 -0.18 8.48 8.68
CA ILE A 156 -1.44 8.96 8.08
C ILE A 156 -2.64 8.32 8.79
N LEU A 157 -2.58 7.03 9.07
CA LEU A 157 -3.67 6.29 9.71
C LEU A 157 -3.92 6.73 11.14
N ALA A 158 -2.86 7.07 11.86
CA ALA A 158 -2.93 7.53 13.24
C ALA A 158 -3.07 9.06 13.36
N PHE A 159 -3.21 9.79 12.24
CA PHE A 159 -3.29 11.25 12.25
C PHE A 159 -4.42 11.79 13.15
N GLN A 160 -5.57 11.12 13.15
CA GLN A 160 -6.72 11.52 13.97
C GLN A 160 -6.60 11.12 15.45
N SER A 161 -5.68 10.21 15.77
CA SER A 161 -5.49 9.67 17.13
C SER A 161 -4.46 10.44 17.96
N GLY A 162 -3.93 11.55 17.43
CA GLY A 162 -2.97 12.43 18.09
C GLY A 162 -1.50 12.10 17.80
N PRO A 163 -0.56 12.99 18.16
CA PRO A 163 0.85 12.89 17.76
C PRO A 163 1.57 11.68 18.36
N GLN A 164 1.18 11.24 19.57
CA GLN A 164 1.75 10.04 20.20
C GLN A 164 1.37 8.77 19.44
N ALA A 165 0.10 8.67 19.00
CA ALA A 165 -0.35 7.55 18.17
C ALA A 165 0.33 7.56 16.79
N MET A 166 0.60 8.73 16.22
CA MET A 166 1.34 8.85 14.95
C MET A 166 2.77 8.33 15.07
N ALA A 167 3.48 8.66 16.15
CA ALA A 167 4.84 8.18 16.38
C ALA A 167 4.87 6.66 16.55
N LEU A 168 3.93 6.11 17.34
CA LEU A 168 3.80 4.67 17.53
C LEU A 168 3.40 3.95 16.23
N GLY A 169 2.49 4.53 15.44
CA GLY A 169 2.08 4.02 14.14
C GLY A 169 3.24 4.00 13.15
N CYS A 170 3.98 5.10 13.03
CA CYS A 170 5.17 5.15 12.17
C CYS A 170 6.21 4.11 12.59
N GLY A 171 6.54 4.04 13.89
CA GLY A 171 7.54 3.10 14.40
C GLY A 171 7.14 1.64 14.20
N GLY A 172 5.88 1.28 14.47
CA GLY A 172 5.38 -0.09 14.32
C GLY A 172 5.36 -0.56 12.87
N PHE A 173 4.85 0.27 11.95
CA PHE A 173 4.82 -0.08 10.52
C PHE A 173 6.22 -0.08 9.89
N ALA A 174 7.11 0.86 10.28
CA ALA A 174 8.49 0.85 9.81
C ALA A 174 9.25 -0.40 10.27
N LEU A 175 9.08 -0.80 11.53
CA LEU A 175 9.72 -1.98 12.10
C LEU A 175 9.22 -3.27 11.45
N PHE A 176 7.91 -3.40 11.20
CA PHE A 176 7.37 -4.55 10.49
C PHE A 176 7.92 -4.67 9.07
N SER A 177 7.98 -3.56 8.32
CA SER A 177 8.56 -3.54 6.97
C SER A 177 10.04 -3.92 6.97
N GLY A 178 10.83 -3.39 7.92
CA GLY A 178 12.26 -3.71 7.99
C GLY A 178 12.59 -5.13 8.47
N ILE A 179 11.63 -5.85 9.07
CA ILE A 179 11.81 -7.26 9.46
C ILE A 179 11.46 -8.21 8.30
N ILE A 180 10.48 -7.83 7.48
CA ILE A 180 9.95 -8.69 6.42
C ILE A 180 10.76 -8.57 5.12
N GLU A 181 11.37 -7.41 4.88
CA GLU A 181 12.19 -7.14 3.70
C GLU A 181 13.64 -7.65 3.85
#